data_AF-A0A919EDX1-F1
#
_entry.id   AF-A0A919EDX1-F1
#
_cell.length_a   1.000
_cell.length_b   1.000
_cell.length_c   1.000
_cell.angle_alpha   90.00
_cell.angle_beta   90.00
_cell.angle_gamma   90.00
#
_symmetry.space_group_name_H-M   'P 1'
#
loop_
_entity.id
_entity.type
_entity.pdbx_description
1 polymer ?
#
loop_
_entity_poly.entity_id
_entity_poly.type
_entity_poly.pdbx_seq_one_letter_code
_entity_poly.pdbx_strand_id
1 'polypeptide(L)' 'MAMAHDTTPEQLNDEIRTFLAARRGRTLTSAERGVYEQLRTRWLAAGRRARYGTAA' A
#
# COMPACT_ATOMS: atom_id res chain seq x y z
N MET A 1 1.26 -3.09 24.07
CA MET A 1 2.31 -2.53 23.17
C MET A 1 1.69 -2.37 21.79
N ALA A 2 1.31 -1.16 21.41
CA ALA A 2 0.93 -0.87 20.03
C ALA A 2 2.23 -0.84 19.23
N MET A 3 2.55 -1.95 18.56
CA MET A 3 3.61 -1.96 17.56
C MET A 3 3.13 -1.06 16.43
N ALA A 4 3.63 0.17 16.39
CA ALA A 4 3.60 0.97 15.18
C ALA A 4 4.42 0.18 14.16
N HIS A 5 3.76 -0.71 13.43
CA HIS A 5 4.38 -1.39 12.31
C HIS A 5 4.70 -0.29 11.31
N ASP A 6 5.97 0.12 11.26
CA ASP A 6 6.57 0.74 10.08
C ASP A 6 6.17 -0.15 8.91
N THR A 7 5.08 0.25 8.25
CA THR A 7 4.42 -0.62 7.29
C THR A 7 5.36 -0.67 6.11
N THR A 8 6.05 -1.78 5.97
CA THR A 8 7.06 -1.94 4.93
C THR A 8 6.40 -1.81 3.55
N PRO A 9 7.13 -1.38 2.52
CA PRO A 9 6.63 -1.37 1.16
C PRO A 9 6.04 -2.74 0.76
N GLU A 10 6.61 -3.83 1.25
CA GLU A 10 6.15 -5.20 1.02
C GLU A 10 4.77 -5.47 1.65
N GLN A 11 4.55 -5.06 2.90
CA GLN A 11 3.25 -5.19 3.57
C GLN A 11 2.16 -4.37 2.88
N LEU A 12 2.47 -3.13 2.49
CA LEU A 12 1.52 -2.29 1.73
C LEU A 12 1.21 -2.90 0.36
N ASN A 13 2.19 -3.51 -0.30
CA ASN A 13 1.98 -4.21 -1.56
C ASN A 13 1.12 -5.48 -1.39
N ASP A 14 1.29 -6.22 -0.30
CA ASP A 14 0.43 -7.37 0.02
C ASP A 14 -1.01 -6.96 0.30
N GLU A 15 -1.23 -5.89 1.08
CA GLU A 15 -2.55 -5.31 1.30
C GLU A 15 -3.23 -4.86 -0.01
N ILE A 16 -2.48 -4.20 -0.91
CA ILE A 16 -2.99 -3.81 -2.23
C ILE A 16 -3.39 -5.05 -3.04
N ARG A 17 -2.57 -6.10 -3.05
CA ARG A 17 -2.86 -7.35 -3.77
C ARG A 17 -4.09 -8.04 -3.20
N THR A 18 -4.20 -8.14 -1.89
CA THR A 18 -5.38 -8.71 -1.20
C THR A 18 -6.64 -7.90 -1.49
N PHE A 19 -6.55 -6.57 -1.45
CA PHE A 19 -7.65 -5.67 -1.78
C PHE A 19 -8.15 -5.87 -3.21
N LEU A 20 -7.24 -5.99 -4.17
CA LEU A 20 -7.56 -6.21 -5.59
C LEU A 20 -8.05 -7.64 -5.85
N ALA A 21 -7.47 -8.64 -5.20
CA ALA A 21 -7.86 -10.04 -5.32
C ALA A 21 -9.30 -10.28 -4.86
N ALA A 22 -9.69 -9.69 -3.73
CA ALA A 22 -11.06 -9.74 -3.21
C ALA A 22 -12.10 -9.09 -4.15
N ARG A 23 -11.65 -8.24 -5.08
CA ARG A 23 -12.49 -7.48 -6.01
C ARG A 23 -12.22 -7.85 -7.47
N ARG A 24 -11.51 -8.95 -7.70
CA ARG A 24 -11.13 -9.41 -9.03
C ARG A 24 -12.39 -9.74 -9.83
N GLY A 25 -12.47 -9.23 -11.05
CA GLY A 25 -13.60 -9.48 -11.96
C GLY A 25 -14.74 -8.47 -11.88
N ARG A 26 -14.61 -7.40 -11.08
CA ARG A 26 -15.55 -6.26 -11.11
C ARG A 26 -14.79 -4.93 -11.08
N THR A 27 -15.39 -3.89 -11.67
CA THR A 27 -14.86 -2.53 -11.60
C THR A 27 -14.93 -2.00 -10.17
N LEU A 28 -13.87 -1.34 -9.72
CA LEU A 28 -13.85 -0.67 -8.41
C LEU A 28 -14.85 0.48 -8.41
N THR A 29 -15.65 0.58 -7.34
CA THR A 29 -16.46 1.77 -7.08
C THR A 29 -15.59 2.98 -6.77
N SER A 30 -16.14 4.19 -6.86
CA SER A 30 -15.41 5.42 -6.52
C SER A 30 -14.84 5.41 -5.10
N ALA A 31 -15.54 4.81 -4.14
CA ALA A 31 -15.07 4.64 -2.78
C ALA A 31 -13.88 3.66 -2.70
N GLU A 32 -13.99 2.50 -3.35
CA GLU A 32 -12.89 1.52 -3.43
C GLU A 32 -11.66 2.08 -4.15
N ARG A 33 -11.87 2.91 -5.18
CA ARG A 33 -10.80 3.62 -5.87
C ARG A 33 -10.05 4.56 -4.93
N GLY A 34 -10.76 5.31 -4.09
CA GLY A 34 -10.13 6.17 -3.08
C GLY A 34 -9.28 5.38 -2.07
N VAL A 35 -9.75 4.21 -1.63
CA VAL A 35 -8.98 3.31 -0.75
C VAL A 35 -7.73 2.80 -1.46
N TYR A 36 -7.85 2.35 -2.70
CA TYR A 36 -6.71 1.91 -3.51
C TYR A 36 -5.67 3.03 -3.72
N GLU A 37 -6.12 4.25 -4.02
CA GLU A 37 -5.23 5.40 -4.20
C GLU A 37 -4.50 5.79 -2.92
N GLN A 38 -5.16 5.69 -1.76
CA GLN A 38 -4.54 5.93 -0.47
C GLN A 38 -3.47 4.87 -0.15
N LEU A 39 -3.79 3.58 -0.36
CA LEU A 39 -2.84 2.47 -0.18
C LEU A 39 -1.63 2.61 -1.13
N ARG A 40 -1.89 2.92 -2.40
CA ARG A 40 -0.84 3.15 -3.40
C ARG A 40 0.05 4.34 -3.05
N THR A 41 -0.52 5.44 -2.54
CA THR A 41 0.25 6.61 -2.10
C THR A 41 1.17 6.27 -0.92
N ARG A 42 0.66 5.51 0.06
CA ARG A 42 1.47 5.03 1.20
C ARG A 42 2.59 4.11 0.72
N TRP A 43 2.30 3.20 -0.22
CA TRP A 43 3.29 2.28 -0.79
C TRP A 43 4.42 3.05 -1.51
N LEU A 44 4.08 4.04 -2.33
CA LEU A 44 5.06 4.88 -3.01
C LEU A 44 5.91 5.68 -2.01
N ALA A 45 5.29 6.23 -0.96
CA ALA A 45 6.01 6.95 0.09
C ALA A 45 6.98 6.04 0.86
N ALA A 46 6.55 4.82 1.19
CA ALA A 46 7.38 3.82 1.85
C ALA A 46 8.54 3.36 0.94
N GLY A 47 8.26 3.08 -0.35
CA GLY A 47 9.29 2.71 -1.32
C GLY A 47 10.29 3.83 -1.58
N ARG A 48 9.86 5.09 -1.53
CA ARG A 48 10.75 6.26 -1.57
C ARG A 48 11.69 6.26 -0.37
N ARG A 49 11.16 6.11 0.86
CA ARG A 49 11.99 6.04 2.08
C ARG A 49 13.00 4.89 2.03
N ALA A 50 12.60 3.71 1.56
CA ALA A 50 13.50 2.57 1.40
C ALA A 50 14.64 2.84 0.38
N ARG A 51 14.32 3.53 -0.72
CA ARG A 51 15.31 3.84 -1.78
C ARG A 51 16.29 4.94 -1.41
N TYR A 52 15.87 5.94 -0.64
CA TYR A 52 16.73 7.06 -0.21
C TYR A 52 17.36 6.85 1.19
N GLY A 53 16.88 5.88 1.98
CA GLY A 53 17.52 5.47 3.24
C GLY A 53 18.78 4.63 3.06
N THR A 54 19.13 4.27 1.81
CA THR A 54 20.38 3.60 1.41
C THR A 54 21.31 4.57 0.66
N ALA A 55 21.39 5.80 1.14
CA ALA A 55 22.45 6.73 0.75
C ALA A 55 23.12 7.19 2.04
N ALA A 56 24.03 6.34 2.54
CA ALA A 56 25.06 6.73 3.49
C ALA A 56 26.24 7.33 2.72
#